data_AF-A0A655TPI8-F1
#
_entry.id   AF-A0A655TPI8-F1
#
_cell.length_a   1.000
_cell.length_b   1.000
_cell.length_c   1.000
_cell.angle_alpha   90.00
_cell.angle_beta   90.00
_cell.angle_gamma   90.00
#
_symmetry.space_group_name_H-M   'P 1'
#
loop_
_entity.id
_entity.type
_entity.pdbx_description
1 polymer ?
#
loop_
_entity_poly.entity_id
_entity_poly.type
_entity_poly.pdbx_seq_one_letter_code
_entity_poly.pdbx_strand_id
1 'polypeptide(L)'
;MLERHLLRLLFGLILLSSAVNLAIFTAGRLTPASPPLIEVGALLPAEGAANPLPQALILTAIVIGFGLLVFALMLFYRAYFETRSADVDEMRRSEEEE
;
A
#
# COMPACT_ATOMS: atom_id res chain seq x y z
N MET A 1 -3.70 -6.21 -11.89
CA MET A 1 -5.05 -5.64 -11.60
C MET A 1 -6.06 -5.94 -12.69
N LEU A 2 -5.66 -6.07 -13.97
CA LEU A 2 -6.55 -6.47 -15.08
C LEU A 2 -6.81 -7.99 -15.17
N GLU A 3 -6.52 -8.73 -14.10
CA GLU A 3 -6.64 -10.19 -14.08
C GLU A 3 -7.86 -10.56 -13.23
N ARG A 4 -8.58 -11.61 -13.66
CA ARG A 4 -9.93 -11.95 -13.17
C ARG A 4 -9.93 -12.64 -11.80
N HIS A 5 -8.80 -13.24 -11.41
CA HIS A 5 -8.65 -13.96 -10.16
C HIS A 5 -8.38 -12.98 -9.00
N LEU A 6 -9.26 -13.01 -8.00
CA LEU A 6 -9.23 -12.10 -6.84
C LEU A 6 -7.86 -12.03 -6.15
N LEU A 7 -7.17 -13.15 -5.92
CA LEU A 7 -5.84 -13.12 -5.29
C LEU A 7 -4.80 -12.34 -6.12
N ARG A 8 -4.86 -12.42 -7.45
CA ARG A 8 -3.93 -11.69 -8.34
C ARG A 8 -4.23 -10.19 -8.35
N LEU A 9 -5.49 -9.82 -8.15
CA LEU A 9 -5.88 -8.44 -7.91
C LEU A 9 -5.30 -7.92 -6.58
N LEU A 10 -5.40 -8.67 -5.49
CA LEU A 10 -4.78 -8.32 -4.20
C LEU A 10 -3.26 -8.15 -4.31
N PHE A 11 -2.56 -9.08 -4.95
CA PHE A 11 -1.12 -8.91 -5.20
C PHE A 11 -0.82 -7.66 -6.03
N GLY A 12 -1.67 -7.35 -7.01
CA GLY A 12 -1.58 -6.10 -7.77
C GLY A 12 -1.68 -4.85 -6.88
N LEU A 13 -2.61 -4.83 -5.93
CA LEU A 13 -2.75 -3.74 -4.96
C LEU A 13 -1.50 -3.60 -4.07
N ILE A 14 -0.96 -4.71 -3.57
CA ILE A 14 0.25 -4.72 -2.73
C ILE A 14 1.45 -4.16 -3.50
N LEU A 15 1.63 -4.61 -4.75
CA LEU A 15 2.70 -4.15 -5.61
C LEU A 15 2.55 -2.66 -5.95
N LEU A 16 1.33 -2.21 -6.25
CA LEU A 16 1.06 -0.79 -6.51
C LEU A 16 1.34 0.07 -5.27
N SER A 17 0.88 -0.35 -4.09
CA SER A 17 1.16 0.35 -2.84
C SER A 17 2.66 0.46 -2.57
N SER A 18 3.40 -0.60 -2.84
CA SER A 18 4.86 -0.62 -2.71
C SER A 18 5.53 0.31 -3.72
N ALA A 19 5.07 0.33 -4.96
CA ALA A 19 5.56 1.22 -6.00
C ALA A 19 5.31 2.70 -5.66
N VAL A 20 4.13 3.03 -5.10
CA VAL A 20 3.82 4.39 -4.62
C VAL A 20 4.76 4.78 -3.49
N ASN A 21 5.02 3.90 -2.52
CA ASN A 21 5.97 4.17 -1.44
C ASN A 21 7.38 4.46 -1.99
N LEU A 22 7.83 3.68 -2.98
CA LEU A 22 9.11 3.92 -3.65
C LEU A 22 9.12 5.22 -4.45
N ALA A 23 8.01 5.59 -5.11
CA ALA A 23 7.90 6.86 -5.83
C ALA A 23 7.97 8.08 -4.89
N ILE A 24 7.35 7.98 -3.70
CA ILE A 24 7.47 9.02 -2.66
C ILE A 24 8.93 9.09 -2.18
N PHE A 25 9.57 7.93 -1.99
CA PHE A 25 10.97 7.88 -1.56
C PHE A 25 11.90 8.52 -2.60
N THR A 26 11.70 8.26 -3.89
CA THR A 26 12.51 8.85 -4.97
C THR A 26 12.29 10.35 -5.13
N ALA A 27 11.07 10.84 -4.92
CA ALA A 27 10.78 12.27 -4.88
C ALA A 27 11.53 13.00 -3.74
N GLY A 28 11.91 12.28 -2.69
CA GLY A 28 12.63 12.78 -1.52
C GLY A 28 14.12 13.10 -1.70
N ARG A 29 14.70 12.80 -2.87
CA ARG A 29 16.15 12.74 -3.19
C ARG A 29 16.87 11.59 -2.48
N LEU A 30 17.38 10.65 -3.28
CA LEU A 30 18.22 9.54 -2.80
C LEU A 30 19.66 10.02 -2.64
N THR A 31 20.03 10.42 -1.44
CA THR A 31 21.41 10.72 -1.07
C THR A 31 21.82 9.86 0.11
N PRO A 32 23.08 9.37 0.17
CA PRO A 32 23.62 8.81 1.40
C PRO A 32 23.53 9.88 2.48
N ALA A 33 22.68 9.64 3.46
CA ALA A 33 22.34 10.60 4.49
C ALA A 33 22.19 9.87 5.82
N SER A 34 22.51 10.55 6.92
CA SER A 34 22.26 10.00 8.26
C SER A 34 20.75 9.97 8.53
N PRO A 35 20.26 9.06 9.40
CA PRO A 35 18.86 9.06 9.80
C PRO A 35 18.44 10.44 10.34
N PRO A 36 17.19 10.89 10.09
CA PRO A 36 16.71 12.18 10.56
C PRO A 36 16.32 12.13 12.04
N LEU A 37 17.30 11.82 12.88
CA LEU A 37 17.16 11.73 14.33
C LEU A 37 17.93 12.88 14.97
N ILE A 38 17.36 13.45 16.03
CA ILE A 38 18.01 14.48 16.83
C ILE A 38 18.66 13.78 18.02
N GLU A 39 19.98 13.94 18.14
CA GLU A 39 20.75 13.40 19.27
C GLU A 39 20.34 14.05 20.59
N VAL A 40 20.54 13.33 21.69
CA VAL A 40 20.20 13.83 23.03
C VAL A 40 21.04 15.07 23.35
N GLY A 41 20.38 16.19 23.64
CA GLY A 41 21.03 17.47 23.94
C GLY A 41 21.30 18.36 22.72
N ALA A 42 20.97 17.91 21.50
CA ALA A 42 21.02 18.73 20.30
C ALA A 42 19.67 19.42 20.03
N LEU A 43 19.71 20.58 19.37
CA LEU A 43 18.51 21.31 18.90
C LEU A 43 18.20 21.04 17.42
N LEU A 44 19.18 20.55 16.67
CA LEU A 44 19.09 20.32 15.23
C LEU A 44 19.62 18.92 14.89
N PRO A 45 19.14 18.30 13.80
CA PRO A 45 19.72 17.07 13.28
C PRO A 45 21.19 17.23 12.90
N ALA A 46 21.93 16.13 12.86
CA ALA A 46 23.30 16.12 12.35
C ALA A 46 23.38 16.66 10.91
N GLU A 47 24.51 17.29 10.55
CA GLU A 47 24.74 17.68 9.16
C GLU A 47 24.69 16.46 8.25
N GLY A 48 23.99 16.60 7.11
CA GLY A 48 23.75 15.49 6.19
C GLY A 48 22.63 14.53 6.61
N ALA A 49 21.79 14.89 7.59
CA ALA A 49 20.57 14.14 7.89
C ALA A 49 19.61 14.09 6.69
N ALA A 50 18.94 12.94 6.52
CA ALA A 50 17.98 12.71 5.46
C ALA A 50 16.75 13.63 5.61
N ASN A 51 16.01 13.85 4.52
CA ASN A 51 14.75 14.58 4.60
C ASN A 51 13.70 13.73 5.38
N PRO A 52 13.14 14.21 6.50
CA PRO A 52 12.14 13.47 7.27
C PRO A 52 10.75 13.46 6.59
N LEU A 53 10.46 14.42 5.70
CA LEU A 53 9.12 14.57 5.11
C LEU A 53 8.69 13.34 4.28
N PRO A 54 9.48 12.83 3.31
CA PRO A 54 9.12 11.62 2.58
C PRO A 54 8.93 10.40 3.50
N GLN A 55 9.70 10.31 4.59
CA GLN A 55 9.64 9.18 5.52
C GLN A 55 8.30 9.16 6.28
N ALA A 56 7.86 10.31 6.78
CA ALA A 56 6.56 10.46 7.43
C ALA A 56 5.39 10.18 6.46
N LEU A 57 5.50 10.64 5.22
CA LEU A 57 4.51 10.37 4.18
C LEU A 57 4.42 8.87 3.85
N ILE A 58 5.56 8.18 3.70
CA ILE A 58 5.60 6.73 3.45
C ILE A 58 4.99 5.96 4.62
N LEU A 59 5.32 6.30 5.87
CA LEU A 59 4.73 5.64 7.04
C LEU A 59 3.20 5.78 7.06
N THR A 60 2.69 6.97 6.74
CA THR A 60 1.26 7.22 6.62
C THR A 60 0.63 6.39 5.50
N ALA A 61 1.27 6.36 4.32
CA ALA A 61 0.82 5.60 3.16
C ALA A 61 0.79 4.09 3.45
N ILE A 62 1.77 3.55 4.18
CA ILE A 62 1.81 2.14 4.59
C ILE A 62 0.60 1.79 5.46
N VAL A 63 0.26 2.64 6.45
CA VAL A 63 -0.87 2.37 7.35
C VAL A 63 -2.21 2.43 6.60
N ILE A 64 -2.39 3.43 5.73
CA ILE A 64 -3.59 3.53 4.88
C ILE A 64 -3.69 2.32 3.93
N GLY A 65 -2.59 1.99 3.25
CA GLY A 65 -2.52 0.86 2.33
C GLY A 65 -2.82 -0.47 3.02
N PHE A 66 -2.32 -0.67 4.24
CA PHE A 66 -2.63 -1.84 5.07
C PHE A 66 -4.12 -1.91 5.41
N GLY A 67 -4.73 -0.80 5.85
CA GLY A 67 -6.16 -0.75 6.15
C GLY A 67 -7.03 -1.11 4.94
N LEU A 68 -6.71 -0.54 3.77
CA LEU A 68 -7.38 -0.85 2.51
C LEU A 68 -7.17 -2.31 2.07
N LEU A 69 -5.97 -2.87 2.29
CA LEU A 69 -5.67 -4.26 1.96
C LEU A 69 -6.49 -5.23 2.82
N VAL A 70 -6.56 -5.00 4.13
CA VAL A 70 -7.38 -5.82 5.05
C VAL A 70 -8.85 -5.70 4.69
N PHE A 71 -9.33 -4.50 4.38
CA PHE A 71 -10.70 -4.29 3.92
C PHE A 71 -11.01 -5.06 2.63
N ALA A 72 -10.15 -4.95 1.61
CA ALA A 72 -10.30 -5.68 0.36
C ALA A 72 -10.25 -7.20 0.58
N LEU A 73 -9.34 -7.68 1.43
CA LEU A 73 -9.24 -9.10 1.77
C LEU A 73 -10.52 -9.61 2.44
N MET A 74 -11.11 -8.85 3.35
CA MET A 74 -12.37 -9.20 4.01
C MET A 74 -13.55 -9.21 3.04
N LEU A 75 -13.60 -8.25 2.11
CA LEU A 75 -14.60 -8.26 1.03
C LEU A 75 -14.44 -9.52 0.16
N PHE A 76 -13.22 -9.88 -0.20
CA PHE A 76 -12.96 -11.05 -1.05
C PHE A 76 -13.29 -12.35 -0.33
N TYR A 77 -12.97 -12.44 0.96
CA TYR A 77 -13.37 -13.57 1.80
C TYR A 77 -14.89 -13.75 1.82
N ARG A 78 -15.63 -12.66 2.01
CA ARG A 78 -17.10 -12.69 2.01
C ARG A 78 -17.66 -13.04 0.63
N ALA A 79 -17.16 -12.42 -0.43
CA ALA A 79 -17.58 -12.72 -1.79
C ALA A 79 -17.35 -14.19 -2.15
N TYR A 80 -16.17 -14.73 -1.83
CA TYR A 80 -15.86 -16.15 -2.04
C TYR A 80 -16.79 -17.07 -1.26
N PHE A 81 -17.16 -16.71 -0.03
CA PHE A 81 -18.08 -17.51 0.78
C PHE A 81 -19.49 -17.59 0.15
N GLU A 82 -19.95 -16.48 -0.43
CA GLU A 82 -21.27 -16.35 -1.07
C GLU A 82 -21.30 -16.99 -2.48
N THR A 83 -20.28 -16.77 -3.31
CA THR A 83 -20.25 -17.21 -4.73
C THR A 83 -19.54 -18.54 -4.94
N ARG A 84 -18.69 -18.97 -3.98
CA ARG A 84 -17.78 -20.13 -4.10
C ARG A 84 -16.80 -20.05 -5.28
N SER A 85 -16.67 -18.89 -5.92
CA SER A 85 -15.71 -18.63 -6.97
C SER A 85 -14.69 -17.59 -6.52
N ALA A 86 -13.51 -17.61 -7.13
CA ALA A 86 -12.48 -16.58 -7.01
C ALA A 86 -12.26 -15.82 -8.33
N ASP A 87 -13.04 -16.13 -9.37
CA ASP A 87 -13.07 -15.43 -10.64
C ASP A 87 -14.17 -14.35 -10.59
N VAL A 88 -13.79 -13.09 -10.85
CA VAL A 88 -14.69 -11.94 -10.78
C VAL A 88 -15.86 -12.05 -11.76
N ASP A 89 -15.68 -12.67 -12.93
CA ASP A 89 -16.76 -12.76 -13.92
C ASP A 89 -17.82 -13.78 -13.53
N GLU A 90 -17.44 -14.86 -12.85
CA GLU A 90 -18.39 -15.83 -12.29
C GLU A 90 -19.20 -15.26 -11.12
N MET A 91 -18.79 -14.12 -10.54
CA MET A 91 -19.50 -13.45 -9.45
C MET A 91 -20.63 -12.52 -9.95
N ARG A 92 -20.79 -12.34 -11.27
CA ARG A 92 -21.78 -11.42 -11.87
C ARG A 92 -23.24 -11.90 -11.83
N ARG A 93 -23.53 -12.94 -11.06
CA ARG A 93 -24.87 -13.57 -10.99
C ARG A 93 -26.01 -12.61 -10.63
N SER A 94 -25.73 -11.49 -9.95
CA SER A 94 -26.74 -10.47 -9.63
C SER A 94 -27.12 -9.56 -10.81
N GLU A 95 -26.34 -9.52 -11.89
CA GLU A 95 -26.63 -8.73 -13.09
C GLU A 95 -27.42 -9.53 -14.14
N GLU A 96 -27.46 -10.86 -14.04
CA GLU A 96 -28.18 -11.72 -14.98
C GLU A 96 -29.67 -11.86 -14.64
N GLU A 97 -30.10 -11.38 -13.46
CA GLU A 97 -31.50 -11.42 -13.00
C GLU A 97 -32.28 -10.12 -13.31
N GLU A 98 -31.69 -9.15 -14.01
CA GLU A 98 -32.34 -7.94 -14.59
C GLU A 98 -32.44 -8.01 -16.12
#